data_AF-A0ABD5N885-F1
#
_entry.id   AF-A0ABD5N885-F1
#
_cell.length_a   1.000
_cell.length_b   1.000
_cell.length_c   1.000
_cell.angle_alpha   90.00
_cell.angle_beta   90.00
_cell.angle_gamma   90.00
#
_symmetry.space_group_name_H-M   'P 1'
#
loop_
_entity.id
_entity.type
_entity.pdbx_description
1 polymer ?
#
loop_
_entity_poly.entity_id
_entity_poly.type
_entity_poly.pdbx_seq_one_letter_code
_entity_poly.pdbx_strand_id
1 'polypeptide(L)'
;MKKCLTCDMIHMLDKSYPVRKARHGTSSGRCDWHSWDDDGVWICDVCGKAQFDENIAWCHRHDKYVCNSCAEYQRTDEKYWFWQHYLLLKCPACGEDHPTLSRAEYLGEHPWQTNPYECRDMPIWYPGGRILTEVSKKKIVSCPSCQRKLTINTGGEYQCPSCRSRFVVKEK
;
A
#
# COMPACT_ATOMS: atom_id res chain seq x y z
N MET A 1 -9.38 -21.81 -4.75
CA MET A 1 -9.12 -20.48 -4.14
C MET A 1 -9.45 -19.41 -5.17
N LYS A 2 -10.37 -18.48 -4.89
CA LYS A 2 -10.76 -17.45 -5.88
C LYS A 2 -9.66 -16.39 -6.03
N LYS A 3 -9.49 -15.87 -7.25
CA LYS A 3 -8.56 -14.78 -7.60
C LYS A 3 -9.30 -13.44 -7.56
N CYS A 4 -8.57 -12.35 -7.36
CA CYS A 4 -9.15 -11.03 -7.54
C CYS A 4 -9.42 -10.77 -9.03
N LEU A 5 -10.66 -10.44 -9.40
CA LEU A 5 -11.04 -10.18 -10.79
C LEU A 5 -10.30 -8.98 -11.40
N THR A 6 -10.21 -7.87 -10.65
CA THR A 6 -9.49 -6.68 -11.09
C THR A 6 -8.00 -6.98 -11.33
N CYS A 7 -7.35 -7.73 -10.43
CA CYS A 7 -5.96 -8.15 -10.66
C CYS A 7 -5.83 -9.03 -11.92
N ASP A 8 -6.78 -9.93 -12.17
CA ASP A 8 -6.77 -10.81 -13.35
C ASP A 8 -6.94 -10.00 -14.64
N MET A 9 -7.82 -9.00 -14.64
CA MET A 9 -8.00 -8.06 -15.76
C MET A 9 -6.75 -7.22 -16.01
N ILE A 10 -6.10 -6.70 -14.96
CA ILE A 10 -4.82 -6.00 -15.10
C ILE A 10 -3.76 -6.95 -15.66
N HIS A 11 -3.65 -8.16 -15.12
CA HIS A 11 -2.68 -9.18 -15.57
C HIS A 11 -2.89 -9.60 -17.04
N MET A 12 -4.11 -9.51 -17.56
CA MET A 12 -4.38 -9.74 -18.98
C MET A 12 -3.73 -8.68 -19.87
N LEU A 13 -3.64 -7.43 -19.41
CA LEU A 13 -3.07 -6.30 -20.14
C LEU A 13 -1.57 -6.09 -19.85
N ASP A 14 -1.15 -6.33 -18.60
CA ASP A 14 0.23 -6.25 -18.14
C ASP A 14 0.63 -7.56 -17.45
N LYS A 15 1.38 -8.40 -18.16
CA LYS A 15 1.80 -9.72 -17.68
C LYS A 15 2.71 -9.67 -16.46
N SER A 16 3.31 -8.52 -16.16
CA SER A 16 4.12 -8.35 -14.95
C SER A 16 3.27 -8.16 -13.70
N TYR A 17 1.99 -7.78 -13.84
CA TYR A 17 1.12 -7.50 -12.72
C TYR A 17 0.69 -8.80 -12.01
N PRO A 18 0.89 -8.95 -10.69
CA PRO A 18 0.59 -10.18 -9.97
C PRO A 18 -0.90 -10.34 -9.68
N VAL A 19 -1.39 -11.58 -9.80
CA VAL A 19 -2.79 -11.89 -9.45
C VAL A 19 -2.90 -12.30 -7.98
N ARG A 20 -3.46 -11.41 -7.16
CA ARG A 20 -3.68 -11.65 -5.72
C ARG A 20 -4.88 -12.55 -5.48
N LYS A 21 -4.87 -13.21 -4.31
CA LYS A 21 -6.00 -14.01 -3.81
C LYS A 21 -7.19 -13.10 -3.49
N ALA A 22 -8.40 -13.54 -3.80
CA ALA A 22 -9.60 -12.88 -3.32
C ALA A 22 -9.78 -13.13 -1.81
N ARG A 23 -9.97 -12.04 -1.07
CA ARG A 23 -10.29 -11.99 0.37
C ARG A 23 -11.75 -11.59 0.61
N HIS A 24 -12.30 -10.79 -0.29
CA HIS A 24 -13.66 -10.27 -0.23
C HIS A 24 -14.48 -10.61 -1.47
N GLY A 25 -15.78 -10.28 -1.43
CA GLY A 25 -16.71 -10.44 -2.55
C GLY A 25 -17.01 -11.90 -2.89
N THR A 26 -18.19 -12.40 -2.51
CA THR A 26 -18.63 -13.78 -2.79
C THR A 26 -18.77 -14.07 -4.29
N SER A 27 -19.12 -13.07 -5.10
CA SER A 27 -19.35 -13.17 -6.56
C SER A 27 -18.13 -12.78 -7.40
N SER A 28 -17.59 -11.57 -7.22
CA SER A 28 -16.54 -11.00 -8.08
C SER A 28 -15.10 -11.30 -7.64
N GLY A 29 -14.87 -11.68 -6.38
CA GLY A 29 -13.52 -11.92 -5.86
C GLY A 29 -12.67 -10.64 -5.83
N ARG A 30 -12.39 -10.12 -4.64
CA ARG A 30 -11.63 -8.87 -4.45
C ARG A 30 -10.49 -9.07 -3.46
N CYS A 31 -9.33 -8.51 -3.76
CA CYS A 31 -8.18 -8.45 -2.84
C CYS A 31 -8.25 -7.15 -2.02
N ASP A 32 -7.32 -6.93 -1.09
CA ASP A 32 -7.35 -5.71 -0.27
C ASP A 32 -6.98 -4.46 -1.09
N TRP A 33 -6.34 -4.60 -2.25
CA TRP A 33 -6.04 -3.47 -3.14
C TRP A 33 -7.30 -2.97 -3.85
N HIS A 34 -8.13 -3.89 -4.34
CA HIS A 34 -9.31 -3.63 -5.17
C HIS A 34 -10.60 -3.91 -4.42
N SER A 35 -10.63 -3.54 -3.14
CA SER A 35 -11.76 -3.71 -2.24
C SER A 35 -12.83 -2.66 -2.48
N TRP A 36 -14.08 -3.02 -2.25
CA TRP A 36 -15.23 -2.11 -2.32
C TRP A 36 -15.46 -1.38 -0.99
N ASP A 37 -16.42 -0.46 -0.98
CA ASP A 37 -16.83 0.26 0.21
C ASP A 37 -17.42 -0.67 1.30
N ASP A 38 -18.10 -1.75 0.92
CA ASP A 38 -18.61 -2.77 1.85
C ASP A 38 -17.53 -3.64 2.52
N ASP A 39 -16.30 -3.64 1.97
CA ASP A 39 -15.18 -4.43 2.50
C ASP A 39 -14.39 -3.69 3.61
N GLY A 40 -14.59 -2.37 3.76
CA GLY A 40 -14.04 -1.60 4.88
C GLY A 40 -12.53 -1.41 4.89
N VAL A 41 -11.83 -1.59 3.76
CA VAL A 41 -10.36 -1.47 3.69
C VAL A 41 -9.90 -0.01 3.61
N TRP A 42 -10.54 0.79 2.75
CA TRP A 42 -10.18 2.19 2.52
C TRP A 42 -11.16 3.12 3.21
N ILE A 43 -10.78 3.71 4.34
CA ILE A 43 -11.65 4.56 5.16
C ILE A 43 -11.19 6.01 5.02
N CYS A 44 -12.11 6.90 4.66
CA CYS A 44 -11.83 8.33 4.58
C CYS A 44 -11.60 8.92 5.98
N ASP A 45 -10.47 9.61 6.19
CA ASP A 45 -10.14 10.25 7.47
C ASP A 45 -10.99 11.50 7.77
N VAL A 46 -11.75 11.99 6.79
CA VAL A 46 -12.63 13.16 6.97
C VAL A 46 -14.03 12.74 7.44
N CYS A 47 -14.66 11.78 6.77
CA CYS A 47 -16.03 11.36 7.08
C CYS A 47 -16.16 9.99 7.75
N GLY A 48 -15.07 9.23 7.88
CA GLY A 48 -15.06 7.90 8.48
C GLY A 48 -15.75 6.81 7.65
N LYS A 49 -16.17 7.12 6.41
CA LYS A 49 -16.84 6.15 5.53
C LYS A 49 -15.83 5.37 4.72
N ALA A 50 -16.09 4.07 4.58
CA ALA A 50 -15.36 3.22 3.65
C ALA A 50 -15.67 3.61 2.19
N GLN A 51 -14.71 3.41 1.31
CA GLN A 51 -14.80 3.81 -0.10
C GLN A 51 -14.17 2.75 -1.01
N PHE A 52 -14.66 2.73 -2.25
CA PHE A 52 -13.99 2.04 -3.34
C PHE A 52 -12.67 2.75 -3.68
N ASP A 53 -11.67 1.99 -4.13
CA ASP A 53 -10.32 2.48 -4.47
C ASP A 53 -10.34 3.56 -5.57
N GLU A 54 -11.30 3.50 -6.51
CA GLU A 54 -11.52 4.54 -7.53
C GLU A 54 -12.15 5.85 -7.00
N ASN A 55 -12.52 5.93 -5.71
CA ASN A 55 -13.21 7.09 -5.11
C ASN A 55 -12.45 7.72 -3.94
N ILE A 56 -11.24 7.25 -3.65
CA ILE A 56 -10.44 7.68 -2.50
C ILE A 56 -8.99 7.88 -2.92
N ALA A 57 -8.34 8.89 -2.37
CA ALA A 57 -6.95 9.24 -2.63
C ALA A 57 -6.15 9.22 -1.32
N TRP A 58 -4.83 9.08 -1.44
CA TRP A 58 -3.90 9.07 -0.31
C TRP A 58 -2.98 10.28 -0.33
N CYS A 59 -2.86 10.97 0.81
CA CYS A 59 -1.96 12.09 1.00
C CYS A 59 -0.68 11.65 1.74
N HIS A 60 0.43 11.50 1.02
CA HIS A 60 1.74 11.15 1.59
C HIS A 60 2.29 12.16 2.60
N ARG A 61 1.87 13.43 2.53
CA ARG A 61 2.37 14.47 3.45
C ARG A 61 1.77 14.38 4.85
N HIS A 62 0.55 13.86 4.95
CA HIS A 62 -0.23 13.87 6.19
C HIS A 62 -0.69 12.49 6.63
N ASP A 63 -0.36 11.45 5.85
CA ASP A 63 -0.76 10.08 6.06
C ASP A 63 -2.28 9.94 6.24
N LYS A 64 -3.04 10.52 5.29
CA LYS A 64 -4.51 10.55 5.32
C LYS A 64 -5.12 10.11 4.01
N TYR A 65 -6.23 9.39 4.11
CA TYR A 65 -7.16 9.13 3.03
C TYR A 65 -8.25 10.18 2.94
N VAL A 66 -8.58 10.57 1.71
CA VAL A 66 -9.63 11.56 1.42
C VAL A 66 -10.50 11.04 0.29
N CYS A 67 -11.82 11.01 0.48
CA CYS A 67 -12.77 10.56 -0.53
C CYS A 67 -13.32 11.69 -1.39
N ASN A 68 -13.87 11.35 -2.56
CA ASN A 68 -14.44 12.29 -3.52
C ASN A 68 -15.68 13.05 -2.98
N SER A 69 -16.31 12.57 -1.91
CA SER A 69 -17.42 13.25 -1.25
C SER A 69 -16.95 14.32 -0.24
N CYS A 70 -15.69 14.26 0.18
CA CYS A 70 -15.10 15.16 1.17
C CYS A 70 -14.09 16.15 0.58
N ALA A 71 -13.74 16.01 -0.69
CA ALA A 71 -12.81 16.88 -1.40
C ALA A 71 -13.39 17.34 -2.73
N GLU A 72 -13.01 18.54 -3.15
CA GLU A 72 -13.14 18.93 -4.55
C GLU A 72 -12.36 17.93 -5.42
N TYR A 73 -12.89 17.60 -6.58
CA TYR A 73 -12.22 16.69 -7.49
C TYR A 73 -12.38 17.12 -8.96
N GLN A 74 -11.39 16.74 -9.76
CA GLN A 74 -11.42 16.83 -11.20
C GLN A 74 -11.35 15.42 -11.80
N ARG A 75 -12.16 15.16 -12.83
CA ARG A 75 -12.04 13.96 -13.65
C ARG A 75 -11.01 14.18 -14.75
N THR A 76 -10.12 13.21 -14.94
CA THR A 76 -9.09 13.22 -15.98
C THR A 76 -9.34 12.05 -16.94
N ASP A 77 -9.61 12.34 -18.21
CA ASP A 77 -9.88 11.35 -19.26
C ASP A 77 -8.59 10.83 -19.91
N GLU A 78 -7.72 10.23 -19.08
CA GLU A 78 -6.50 9.56 -19.51
C GLU A 78 -6.62 8.06 -19.22
N LYS A 79 -6.28 7.24 -20.22
CA LYS A 79 -6.41 5.78 -20.12
C LYS A 79 -5.24 5.16 -19.35
N TYR A 80 -5.55 4.13 -18.57
CA TYR A 80 -4.56 3.27 -17.93
C TYR A 80 -5.17 1.89 -17.68
N TRP A 81 -4.41 0.84 -17.96
CA TRP A 81 -4.95 -0.52 -18.05
C TRP A 81 -6.29 -0.54 -18.83
N PHE A 82 -7.41 -0.97 -18.22
CA PHE A 82 -8.73 -0.96 -18.84
C PHE A 82 -9.59 0.26 -18.46
N TRP A 83 -9.15 1.09 -17.52
CA TRP A 83 -9.85 2.31 -17.12
C TRP A 83 -9.71 3.41 -18.19
N GLN A 84 -10.77 4.21 -18.33
CA GLN A 84 -10.81 5.32 -19.31
C GLN A 84 -10.58 6.69 -18.67
N HIS A 85 -10.66 6.78 -17.34
CA HIS A 85 -10.49 8.01 -16.58
C HIS A 85 -10.12 7.69 -15.13
N TYR A 86 -9.69 8.71 -14.40
CA TYR A 86 -9.52 8.69 -12.95
C TYR A 86 -9.92 10.04 -12.35
N LEU A 87 -10.05 10.10 -11.03
CA LEU A 87 -10.24 11.36 -10.30
C LEU A 87 -8.93 11.84 -9.68
N LEU A 88 -8.70 13.14 -9.75
CA LEU A 88 -7.76 13.89 -8.94
C LEU A 88 -8.54 14.58 -7.82
N LEU A 89 -8.23 14.26 -6.57
CA LEU A 89 -8.90 14.80 -5.39
C LEU A 89 -8.00 15.85 -4.75
N LYS A 90 -8.52 17.06 -4.58
CA LYS A 90 -7.82 18.14 -3.90
C LYS A 90 -7.79 17.90 -2.41
N CYS A 91 -6.62 17.58 -1.88
CA CYS A 91 -6.44 17.26 -0.47
C CYS A 91 -6.67 18.51 0.40
N PRO A 92 -7.62 18.48 1.34
CA PRO A 92 -7.86 19.61 2.24
C PRO A 92 -6.73 19.84 3.25
N ALA A 93 -5.84 18.86 3.44
CA ALA A 93 -4.72 18.96 4.38
C ALA A 93 -3.48 19.61 3.76
N CYS A 94 -3.06 19.20 2.56
CA CYS A 94 -1.86 19.73 1.91
C CYS A 94 -2.14 20.72 0.77
N GLY A 95 -3.38 20.83 0.29
CA GLY A 95 -3.78 21.71 -0.80
C GLY A 95 -3.50 21.18 -2.22
N GLU A 96 -2.85 20.02 -2.35
CA GLU A 96 -2.48 19.42 -3.64
C GLU A 96 -3.53 18.44 -4.16
N ASP A 97 -3.51 18.20 -5.46
CA ASP A 97 -4.28 17.14 -6.08
C ASP A 97 -3.59 15.77 -5.93
N HIS A 98 -4.39 14.75 -5.58
CA HIS A 98 -3.93 13.37 -5.45
C HIS A 98 -4.79 12.43 -6.31
N PRO A 99 -4.19 11.53 -7.10
CA PRO A 99 -4.95 10.55 -7.85
C PRO A 99 -5.63 9.55 -6.90
N THR A 100 -6.78 9.07 -7.35
CA THR A 100 -7.46 7.91 -6.74
C THR A 100 -6.55 6.68 -6.66
N LEU A 101 -6.79 5.79 -5.69
CA LEU A 101 -5.87 4.69 -5.38
C LEU A 101 -5.59 3.76 -6.57
N SER A 102 -6.58 3.50 -7.42
CA SER A 102 -6.40 2.70 -8.65
C SER A 102 -5.36 3.32 -9.59
N ARG A 103 -5.41 4.65 -9.78
CA ARG A 103 -4.42 5.39 -10.57
C ARG A 103 -3.09 5.53 -9.82
N ALA A 104 -3.10 5.74 -8.51
CA ALA A 104 -1.89 5.78 -7.70
C ALA A 104 -1.12 4.44 -7.78
N GLU A 105 -1.83 3.32 -7.80
CA GLU A 105 -1.23 1.98 -7.99
C GLU A 105 -0.54 1.88 -9.35
N TYR A 106 -1.22 2.29 -10.42
CA TYR A 106 -0.66 2.33 -11.76
C TYR A 106 0.62 3.18 -11.84
N LEU A 107 0.69 4.27 -11.08
CA LEU A 107 1.84 5.18 -11.05
C LEU A 107 2.98 4.75 -10.11
N GLY A 108 2.77 3.73 -9.27
CA GLY A 108 3.77 3.36 -8.25
C GLY A 108 3.71 4.20 -6.97
N GLU A 109 2.64 4.99 -6.79
CA GLU A 109 2.47 5.98 -5.73
C GLU A 109 1.43 5.56 -4.68
N HIS A 110 0.88 4.35 -4.77
CA HIS A 110 -0.05 3.83 -3.77
C HIS A 110 0.58 3.82 -2.36
N PRO A 111 -0.19 4.01 -1.27
CA PRO A 111 0.33 3.95 0.11
C PRO A 111 1.13 2.68 0.40
N TRP A 112 0.73 1.54 -0.16
CA TRP A 112 1.49 0.29 -0.01
C TRP A 112 2.68 0.13 -0.96
N GLN A 113 2.78 0.93 -2.02
CA GLN A 113 4.00 0.99 -2.87
C GLN A 113 5.06 1.89 -2.25
N THR A 114 4.63 3.02 -1.68
CA THR A 114 5.49 4.04 -1.04
C THR A 114 5.88 3.67 0.39
N ASN A 115 4.99 2.99 1.12
CA ASN A 115 5.27 2.39 2.42
C ASN A 115 4.91 0.89 2.42
N PRO A 116 5.80 0.03 1.89
CA PRO A 116 5.55 -1.41 1.75
C PRO A 116 5.38 -2.13 3.09
N TYR A 117 5.83 -1.56 4.20
CA TYR A 117 5.70 -2.17 5.53
C TYR A 117 4.25 -2.20 6.06
N GLU A 118 3.38 -1.34 5.51
CA GLU A 118 1.96 -1.28 5.83
C GLU A 118 1.09 -2.12 4.89
N CYS A 119 1.71 -2.73 3.87
CA CYS A 119 1.01 -3.59 2.93
C CYS A 119 0.47 -4.83 3.63
N ARG A 120 -0.84 -5.07 3.46
CA ARG A 120 -1.54 -6.22 4.06
C ARG A 120 -1.70 -7.38 3.08
N ASP A 121 -1.46 -7.12 1.79
CA ASP A 121 -1.73 -8.06 0.73
C ASP A 121 -0.63 -8.06 -0.34
N MET A 122 0.37 -8.91 -0.10
CA MET A 122 1.49 -9.13 -1.00
C MET A 122 1.09 -9.99 -2.21
N PRO A 123 1.83 -9.91 -3.33
CA PRO A 123 3.00 -9.05 -3.56
C PRO A 123 2.63 -7.61 -3.94
N ILE A 124 3.60 -6.70 -3.78
CA ILE A 124 3.50 -5.32 -4.26
C ILE A 124 4.11 -5.26 -5.66
N TRP A 125 3.33 -4.78 -6.61
CA TRP A 125 3.81 -4.49 -7.96
C TRP A 125 4.27 -3.04 -8.05
N TYR A 126 5.25 -2.77 -8.91
CA TYR A 126 5.70 -1.44 -9.26
C TYR A 126 5.74 -1.29 -10.79
N PRO A 127 5.56 -0.06 -11.30
CA PRO A 127 5.72 0.24 -12.72
C PRO A 127 7.03 -0.31 -13.29
N GLY A 128 6.96 -0.84 -14.51
CA GLY A 128 8.09 -1.53 -15.14
C GLY A 128 8.25 -2.99 -14.70
N GLY A 129 7.30 -3.55 -13.95
CA GLY A 129 7.22 -4.98 -13.65
C GLY A 129 8.07 -5.45 -12.49
N ARG A 130 8.60 -4.54 -11.67
CA ARG A 130 9.29 -4.91 -10.43
C ARG A 130 8.27 -5.40 -9.40
N ILE A 131 8.54 -6.55 -8.79
CA ILE A 131 7.66 -7.16 -7.79
C ILE A 131 8.42 -7.29 -6.47
N LEU A 132 7.79 -6.85 -5.39
CA LEU A 132 8.23 -7.10 -4.02
C LEU A 132 7.33 -8.16 -3.39
N THR A 133 7.88 -9.32 -3.05
CA THR A 133 7.13 -10.47 -2.54
C THR A 133 7.13 -10.56 -1.02
N GLU A 134 8.09 -9.92 -0.36
CA GLU A 134 8.20 -9.84 1.09
C GLU A 134 8.82 -8.52 1.53
N VAL A 135 8.55 -8.10 2.76
CA VAL A 135 9.14 -6.91 3.36
C VAL A 135 9.79 -7.31 4.67
N SER A 136 11.13 -7.32 4.71
CA SER A 136 11.87 -7.60 5.94
C SER A 136 11.74 -6.41 6.90
N LYS A 137 10.96 -6.54 7.98
CA LYS A 137 10.88 -5.53 9.03
C LYS A 137 12.25 -5.36 9.67
N LYS A 138 12.95 -4.27 9.31
CA LYS A 138 14.18 -3.89 9.99
C LYS A 138 13.83 -3.45 11.41
N LYS A 139 14.27 -4.22 12.39
CA LYS A 139 14.05 -3.91 13.81
C LYS A 139 15.18 -3.01 14.27
N ILE A 140 14.84 -1.90 14.90
CA ILE A 140 15.82 -1.10 15.63
C ILE A 140 15.89 -1.68 17.04
N VAL A 141 17.06 -2.20 17.41
CA VAL A 141 17.34 -2.67 18.77
C VAL A 141 18.40 -1.80 19.40
N SER A 142 18.26 -1.53 20.70
CA SER A 142 19.32 -0.91 21.48
C SER A 142 20.24 -2.00 22.03
N CYS A 143 21.55 -1.82 21.88
CA CYS A 143 22.52 -2.67 22.55
C CYS A 143 22.31 -2.58 24.08
N PRO A 144 22.18 -3.70 24.80
CA PRO A 144 21.91 -3.67 26.25
C PRO A 144 23.07 -3.06 27.06
N SER A 145 24.30 -3.15 26.54
CA SER A 145 25.50 -2.71 27.25
C SER A 145 25.82 -1.23 27.07
N CYS A 146 25.63 -0.68 25.86
CA CYS A 146 26.04 0.70 25.54
C CYS A 146 24.92 1.56 24.92
N GLN A 147 23.70 1.03 24.82
CA GLN A 147 22.52 1.71 24.29
C GLN A 147 22.61 2.19 22.83
N ARG A 148 23.67 1.82 22.09
CA ARG A 148 23.79 2.06 20.65
C ARG A 148 22.60 1.42 19.92
N LYS A 149 21.88 2.21 19.12
CA LYS A 149 20.81 1.72 18.24
C LYS A 149 21.41 0.98 17.05
N LEU A 150 20.90 -0.21 16.77
CA LEU A 150 21.34 -1.12 15.71
C LEU A 150 20.14 -1.54 14.89
N THR A 151 20.32 -1.57 13.58
CA THR A 151 19.30 -2.03 12.64
C THR A 151 19.58 -3.50 12.32
N ILE A 152 18.64 -4.38 12.64
CA ILE A 152 18.78 -5.82 12.44
C ILE A 152 17.62 -6.34 11.58
N ASN A 153 17.89 -7.38 10.79
CA ASN A 153 16.94 -7.92 9.83
C ASN A 153 16.25 -9.22 10.32
N THR A 154 16.91 -9.99 11.18
CA THR A 154 16.43 -11.27 11.71
C THR A 154 16.74 -11.38 13.21
N GLY A 155 16.15 -12.35 13.91
CA GLY A 155 16.65 -12.70 15.25
C GLY A 155 17.97 -13.46 15.16
N GLY A 156 18.64 -13.61 16.31
CA GLY A 156 19.94 -14.27 16.40
C GLY A 156 20.90 -13.61 17.39
N GLU A 157 22.13 -14.09 17.40
CA GLU A 157 23.23 -13.51 18.16
C GLU A 157 23.89 -12.36 17.39
N TYR A 158 24.07 -11.23 18.07
CA TYR A 158 24.69 -10.04 17.51
C TYR A 158 25.83 -9.55 18.39
N GLN A 159 26.89 -9.04 17.77
CA GLN A 159 27.95 -8.30 18.45
C GLN A 159 27.80 -6.81 18.19
N CYS A 160 27.74 -6.00 19.26
CA CYS A 160 27.66 -4.56 19.11
C CYS A 160 28.96 -4.00 18.49
N PRO A 161 28.90 -3.20 17.40
CA PRO A 161 30.08 -2.62 16.80
C PRO A 161 30.77 -1.57 17.69
N SER A 162 30.04 -0.97 18.64
CA SER A 162 30.58 0.08 19.51
C SER A 162 31.28 -0.47 20.75
N CYS A 163 30.64 -1.38 21.49
CA CYS A 163 31.21 -1.90 22.75
C CYS A 163 31.63 -3.37 22.67
N ARG A 164 31.44 -4.02 21.51
CA ARG A 164 31.78 -5.44 21.26
C ARG A 164 31.04 -6.46 22.15
N SER A 165 30.09 -6.04 22.97
CA SER A 165 29.26 -6.95 23.75
C SER A 165 28.37 -7.79 22.84
N ARG A 166 28.23 -9.08 23.14
CA ARG A 166 27.31 -9.98 22.45
C ARG A 166 25.94 -9.96 23.13
N PHE A 167 24.86 -10.03 22.34
CA PHE A 167 23.49 -10.09 22.83
C PHE A 167 22.59 -10.83 21.85
N VAL A 168 21.50 -11.42 22.35
CA VAL A 168 20.54 -12.18 21.56
C VAL A 168 19.32 -11.31 21.27
N VAL A 169 18.92 -11.27 20.00
CA VAL A 169 17.65 -10.69 19.59
C VAL A 169 16.69 -11.83 19.30
N LYS A 170 15.60 -11.91 20.06
CA LYS A 170 14.53 -12.86 19.80
C LYS A 170 13.86 -12.56 18.44
N GLU A 171 13.68 -13.62 17.64
CA GLU A 171 12.70 -13.62 16.54
C GLU A 171 11.31 -13.37 17.15
N LYS A 172 10.49 -12.58 16.44
CA LYS A 172 9.10 -12.35 16.78
C LYS A 172 8.23 -13.02 15.74
#